data_AF-A0A842YI62-F1
#
_entry.id   AF-A0A842YI62-F1
#
_cell.length_a   1.000
_cell.length_b   1.000
_cell.length_c   1.000
_cell.angle_alpha   90.00
_cell.angle_beta   90.00
_cell.angle_gamma   90.00
#
_symmetry.space_group_name_H-M   'P 1'
#
loop_
_entity.id
_entity.type
_entity.pdbx_description
1 polymer ?
#
loop_
_entity_poly.entity_id
_entity_poly.type
_entity_poly.pdbx_seq_one_letter_code
_entity_poly.pdbx_strand_id
1 'polypeptide(L)'
;MLVASSPATNVIQHLENSGHIYFVIGGTLSEVFMYLVKQDDPIEGSFITYNGYSGEIGSSPKISTEPNMSSFPIIEIQKQDLITAETMNTLSKL
;
A
#
# COMPACT_ATOMS: atom_id res chain seq x y z
N MET A 1 -17.65 10.92 -10.68
CA MET A 1 -16.72 11.35 -9.62
C MET A 1 -15.33 11.24 -10.19
N LEU A 2 -14.64 12.37 -10.45
CA LEU A 2 -13.26 12.35 -10.94
C LEU A 2 -12.37 12.01 -9.75
N VAL A 3 -11.89 10.77 -9.72
CA VAL A 3 -10.85 10.35 -8.77
C VAL A 3 -9.55 10.99 -9.25
N ALA A 4 -9.16 12.09 -8.61
CA ALA A 4 -7.85 12.68 -8.80
C ALA A 4 -6.88 11.88 -7.94
N SER A 5 -6.40 10.76 -8.49
CA SER A 5 -5.36 10.00 -7.84
C SER A 5 -4.10 10.89 -7.83
N SER A 6 -3.61 11.25 -6.64
CA SER A 6 -2.32 11.94 -6.50
C SER A 6 -1.27 11.23 -7.38
N PRO A 7 -0.29 11.92 -7.98
CA PRO A 7 0.82 11.25 -8.67
C PRO A 7 1.54 10.20 -7.81
N ALA A 8 1.31 10.21 -6.48
CA ALA A 8 1.78 9.24 -5.50
C ALA A 8 0.84 8.03 -5.26
N THR A 9 -0.29 7.84 -5.95
CA THR A 9 -1.26 6.75 -5.67
C THR A 9 -0.88 5.37 -6.18
N ASN A 10 0.25 5.23 -6.88
CA ASN A 10 0.72 3.92 -7.37
C ASN A 10 1.76 3.27 -6.44
N VAL A 11 1.99 3.84 -5.26
CA VAL A 11 2.85 3.23 -4.24
C VAL A 11 2.02 2.69 -3.09
N ILE A 12 2.36 1.50 -2.64
CA ILE A 12 1.87 0.92 -1.39
C ILE A 12 2.85 1.34 -0.30
N GLN A 13 2.34 1.95 0.76
CA GLN A 13 3.15 2.35 1.90
C GLN A 13 3.17 1.23 2.92
N HIS A 14 4.35 0.88 3.43
CA HIS A 14 4.52 -0.11 4.48
C HIS A 14 5.06 0.54 5.75
N LEU A 15 4.43 0.20 6.88
CA LEU A 15 4.83 0.62 8.21
C LEU A 15 4.84 -0.59 9.14
N GLU A 16 5.98 -0.84 9.78
CA GLU A 16 6.09 -1.85 10.83
C GLU A 16 5.64 -1.24 12.18
N ASN A 17 4.54 -1.76 12.72
CA ASN A 17 4.12 -1.46 14.09
C ASN A 17 3.25 -2.60 14.63
N SER A 18 3.84 -3.45 15.48
CA SER A 18 3.14 -4.60 16.08
C SER A 18 2.41 -5.44 15.01
N GLY A 19 3.13 -5.70 13.91
CA GLY A 19 2.63 -6.23 12.64
C GLY A 19 3.03 -5.36 11.46
N HIS A 20 2.68 -5.81 10.26
CA HIS A 20 2.99 -5.15 8.99
C HIS A 20 1.76 -4.47 8.43
N ILE A 21 1.75 -3.14 8.44
CA ILE A 21 0.61 -2.33 7.98
C ILE A 21 0.93 -1.80 6.58
N TYR A 22 0.11 -2.19 5.61
CA TYR A 22 0.19 -1.70 4.24
C TYR A 22 -1.00 -0.82 3.94
N PHE A 23 -0.76 0.34 3.33
CA PHE A 23 -1.84 1.24 3.01
C PHE A 23 -1.60 2.06 1.74
N VAL A 24 -2.70 2.46 1.12
CA VAL A 24 -2.72 3.38 -0.01
C VAL A 24 -3.64 4.55 0.33
N ILE A 25 -3.19 5.75 -0.01
CA ILE A 25 -3.94 6.98 0.21
C ILE A 25 -4.62 7.35 -1.10
N GLY A 26 -5.94 7.20 -1.14
CA GLY A 26 -6.78 7.71 -2.21
C GLY A 26 -7.49 8.99 -1.78
N GLY A 27 -8.12 9.67 -2.73
CA GLY A 27 -8.89 10.86 -2.40
C GLY A 27 -9.64 11.44 -3.58
N THR A 28 -10.47 12.41 -3.27
CA THR A 28 -11.04 13.37 -4.22
C THR A 28 -10.49 14.76 -3.93
N LEU A 29 -11.03 15.78 -4.60
CA LEU A 29 -10.69 17.18 -4.30
C LEU A 29 -11.11 17.62 -2.89
N SER A 30 -12.06 16.92 -2.27
CA SER A 30 -12.65 17.31 -0.97
C SER A 30 -12.39 16.32 0.15
N GLU A 31 -11.98 15.08 -0.17
CA GLU A 31 -11.91 13.98 0.79
C GLU A 31 -10.65 13.15 0.59
N VAL A 32 -10.14 12.60 1.68
CA VAL A 32 -9.02 11.66 1.67
C VAL A 32 -9.49 10.35 2.28
N PHE A 33 -9.21 9.25 1.60
CA PHE A 33 -9.52 7.90 2.04
C PHE A 33 -8.22 7.11 2.17
N MET A 34 -8.07 6.39 3.26
CA MET A 34 -6.94 5.50 3.47
C MET A 34 -7.45 4.06 3.48
N TYR A 35 -7.02 3.27 2.51
CA TYR A 35 -7.26 1.84 2.50
C TYR A 35 -6.06 1.18 3.15
N LEU A 36 -6.29 0.33 4.14
CA LEU A 36 -5.22 -0.33 4.90
C LEU A 36 -5.51 -1.82 5.09
N VAL A 37 -4.43 -2.60 5.15
CA VAL A 37 -4.44 -4.01 5.54
C VAL A 37 -3.29 -4.24 6.52
N LYS A 38 -3.54 -5.06 7.53
CA LYS A 38 -2.54 -5.50 8.49
C LYS A 38 -2.26 -6.99 8.27
N GLN A 39 -0.98 -7.37 8.27
CA GLN A 39 -0.53 -8.75 8.21
C GLN A 39 0.42 -9.05 9.37
N ASP A 40 0.48 -10.32 9.76
CA ASP A 40 1.42 -10.79 10.78
C ASP A 40 2.84 -10.91 10.21
N ASP A 41 2.95 -11.34 8.96
CA ASP A 41 4.20 -11.50 8.22
C ASP A 41 4.37 -10.41 7.13
N PRO A 42 5.61 -10.02 6.79
CA PRO A 42 5.85 -9.03 5.75
C PRO A 42 5.64 -9.63 4.35
N ILE A 43 5.16 -8.81 3.42
CA ILE A 43 5.13 -9.15 1.99
C ILE A 43 6.58 -9.24 1.49
N GLU A 44 6.96 -10.39 0.94
CA GLU A 44 8.29 -10.58 0.38
C GLU A 44 8.50 -9.75 -0.90
N GLY A 45 9.64 -9.09 -1.02
CA GLY A 45 10.00 -8.30 -2.21
C GLY A 45 9.67 -6.82 -2.07
N SER A 46 9.74 -6.09 -3.18
CA SER A 46 9.61 -4.62 -3.20
C SER A 46 8.45 -4.14 -4.09
N PHE A 47 7.74 -5.07 -4.72
CA PHE A 47 6.62 -4.80 -5.61
C PHE A 47 5.52 -5.84 -5.39
N ILE A 48 4.28 -5.39 -5.33
CA ILE A 48 3.12 -6.25 -5.54
C ILE A 48 2.86 -6.34 -7.04
N THR A 49 2.64 -7.55 -7.54
CA THR A 49 2.33 -7.79 -8.95
C THR A 49 0.88 -8.23 -9.11
N TYR A 50 0.26 -7.81 -10.20
CA TYR A 50 -1.09 -8.24 -10.56
C TYR A 50 -1.16 -8.62 -12.04
N ASN A 51 -1.54 -9.86 -12.30
CA ASN A 51 -1.77 -10.35 -13.64
C ASN A 51 -3.19 -10.01 -14.09
N GLY A 52 -3.34 -9.06 -15.01
CA GLY A 52 -4.64 -8.64 -15.52
C GLY A 52 -5.38 -9.73 -16.31
N TYR A 53 -4.68 -10.78 -16.74
CA TYR A 53 -5.28 -11.91 -17.47
C TYR A 53 -5.76 -13.03 -16.53
N SER A 54 -4.92 -13.50 -15.60
CA SER A 54 -5.29 -14.59 -14.68
C SER A 54 -5.99 -14.10 -13.41
N GLY A 55 -5.86 -12.82 -13.07
CA GLY A 55 -6.33 -12.26 -11.80
C GLY A 55 -5.43 -12.58 -10.61
N GLU A 56 -4.28 -13.23 -10.83
CA GLU A 56 -3.35 -13.59 -9.76
C GLU A 56 -2.63 -12.37 -9.20
N ILE A 57 -2.50 -12.35 -7.86
CA ILE A 57 -1.74 -11.36 -7.11
C ILE A 57 -0.49 -12.06 -6.56
N GLY A 58 0.65 -11.43 -6.72
CA GLY A 58 1.92 -11.92 -6.18
C GLY A 58 2.82 -10.79 -5.71
N SER A 59 4.08 -11.13 -5.45
CA SER A 59 5.09 -10.15 -5.11
C SER A 59 6.42 -10.46 -5.81
N SER A 60 7.25 -9.44 -5.97
CA SER A 60 8.51 -9.54 -6.70
C SER A 60 9.55 -8.54 -6.17
N PRO A 61 10.85 -8.89 -6.19
CA PRO A 61 11.93 -7.94 -5.91
C PRO A 61 12.17 -6.95 -7.06
N LYS A 62 11.59 -7.19 -8.24
CA LYS A 62 11.79 -6.38 -9.45
C LYS A 62 10.46 -6.00 -10.10
N ILE A 63 10.46 -4.85 -10.77
CA ILE A 63 9.34 -4.44 -11.61
C ILE A 63 9.11 -5.46 -12.73
N SER A 64 7.86 -5.83 -12.97
CA SER A 64 7.52 -6.64 -14.15
C SER A 64 7.47 -5.76 -15.38
N THR A 65 7.98 -6.29 -16.50
CA THR A 65 7.97 -5.64 -17.81
C THR A 65 6.95 -6.27 -18.76
N GLU A 66 6.19 -7.26 -18.29
CA GLU A 66 5.20 -7.96 -19.09
C GLU A 66 3.95 -7.09 -19.29
N PRO A 67 3.38 -6.99 -20.50
CA PRO A 67 2.26 -6.08 -20.78
C PRO A 67 0.98 -6.38 -19.97
N ASN A 68 0.77 -7.64 -19.60
CA ASN A 68 -0.37 -8.09 -18.79
C ASN A 68 -0.12 -7.97 -17.28
N MET A 69 1.06 -7.48 -16.88
CA MET A 69 1.45 -7.39 -15.48
C MET A 69 1.49 -5.94 -15.02
N SER A 70 0.74 -5.65 -13.97
CA SER A 70 0.91 -4.39 -13.21
C SER A 70 1.87 -4.64 -12.06
N SER A 71 2.71 -3.66 -11.75
CA SER A 71 3.65 -3.70 -10.62
C SER A 71 3.48 -2.45 -9.77
N PHE A 72 3.22 -2.65 -8.47
CA PHE A 72 2.98 -1.60 -7.49
C PHE A 72 4.12 -1.60 -6.48
N PRO A 73 5.01 -0.60 -6.48
CA PRO A 73 6.10 -0.50 -5.51
C PRO A 73 5.60 -0.44 -4.07
N ILE A 74 6.28 -1.16 -3.18
CA ILE A 74 6.14 -1.07 -1.73
C ILE A 74 7.24 -0.12 -1.22
N ILE A 75 6.84 0.94 -0.54
CA ILE A 75 7.74 1.94 0.04
C ILE A 75 7.74 1.81 1.56
N GLU A 76 8.91 1.50 2.09
CA GLU A 76 9.17 1.39 3.53
C GLU A 76 9.19 2.77 4.18
N ILE A 77 8.28 3.00 5.12
CA ILE A 77 8.27 4.24 5.89
C ILE A 77 9.15 4.09 7.13
N GLN A 78 10.33 4.69 7.07
CA GLN A 78 11.27 4.72 8.20
C GLN A 78 10.77 5.57 9.38
N LYS A 79 10.04 6.64 9.08
CA LYS A 79 9.44 7.53 10.09
C LYS A 79 8.26 8.28 9.46
N GLN A 80 7.10 8.23 10.12
CA GLN A 80 5.90 8.96 9.72
C GLN A 80 5.42 9.81 10.89
N ASP A 81 5.52 11.14 10.79
CA ASP A 81 4.97 12.04 11.81
C ASP A 81 3.46 12.32 11.61
N LEU A 82 2.86 11.79 10.53
CA LEU A 82 1.44 11.98 10.17
C LEU A 82 0.47 11.07 10.94
N ILE A 83 0.93 9.89 11.39
CA ILE A 83 0.07 8.95 12.12
C ILE A 83 0.38 9.08 13.61
N THR A 84 -0.53 9.73 14.33
CA THR A 84 -0.36 9.96 15.77
C THR A 84 -0.39 8.66 16.55
N ALA A 85 0.20 8.66 17.75
CA ALA A 85 0.16 7.50 18.66
C ALA A 85 -1.28 7.05 18.99
N GLU A 86 -2.24 7.97 19.01
CA GLU A 86 -3.66 7.66 19.21
C GLU A 86 -4.26 6.89 18.03
N THR A 87 -3.92 7.29 16.80
CA THR A 87 -4.30 6.57 15.58
C THR A 87 -3.68 5.17 15.58
N MET A 88 -2.40 5.04 15.94
CA MET A 88 -1.74 3.73 16.05
C MET A 88 -2.39 2.83 17.10
N ASN A 89 -2.78 3.37 18.26
CA ASN A 89 -3.49 2.63 19.31
C ASN A 89 -4.90 2.17 18.91
N THR A 90 -5.52 2.83 17.93
CA THR A 90 -6.82 2.42 17.40
C THR A 90 -6.63 1.31 16.36
N LEU A 91 -5.62 1.44 15.49
CA LEU A 91 -5.28 0.42 14.49
C LEU A 91 -4.77 -0.88 15.11
N SER A 92 -4.09 -0.84 16.25
CA SER A 92 -3.60 -2.05 16.93
C SER A 92 -4.71 -2.94 17.51
N LYS A 93 -5.94 -2.41 17.62
CA LYS A 93 -7.11 -3.12 18.15
C LYS A 93 -8.01 -3.71 17.04
N LEU A 94 -7.70 -3.42 15.78
CA LEU A 94 -8.26 -4.09 14.60
C LEU A 94 -7.47 -5.37 14.31
#